data_AF-A0A645APG0-F1
#
_entry.id   AF-A0A645APG0-F1
#
_cell.length_a   1.000
_cell.length_b   1.000
_cell.length_c   1.000
_cell.angle_alpha   90.00
_cell.angle_beta   90.00
_cell.angle_gamma   90.00
#
_symmetry.space_group_name_H-M   'P 1'
#
loop_
_entity.id
_entity.type
_entity.pdbx_description
1 polymer ?
#
loop_
_entity_poly.entity_id
_entity_poly.type
_entity_poly.pdbx_seq_one_letter_code
_entity_poly.pdbx_strand_id
1 'polypeptide(L)' 'MQLDHLLGTLQVGLKADLLLLEGDPLQDITLFQKPEKRMMIVQNGKTVLRQC' A
#
# COMPACT_ATOMS: atom_id res chain seq x y z
N MET A 1 -5.60 -14.15 11.01
CA MET A 1 -4.62 -14.76 10.10
C MET A 1 -3.23 -14.50 10.65
N GLN A 2 -2.30 -15.45 10.58
CA GLN A 2 -0.99 -15.38 11.25
C GLN A 2 0.11 -15.02 10.24
N LEU A 3 0.01 -13.83 9.63
CA LEU A 3 0.91 -13.35 8.55
C LEU A 3 1.84 -12.22 9.02
N ASP A 4 1.84 -11.90 10.31
CA ASP A 4 2.56 -10.77 10.89
C ASP A 4 4.08 -10.81 10.63
N HIS A 5 4.62 -12.00 10.37
CA HIS A 5 6.03 -12.22 10.03
C HIS A 5 6.38 -11.92 8.56
N LEU A 6 5.40 -11.65 7.69
CA LEU A 6 5.59 -11.42 6.25
C LEU A 6 5.02 -10.09 5.74
N LEU A 7 4.06 -9.50 6.46
CA LEU A 7 3.22 -8.39 5.99
C LEU A 7 2.94 -7.36 7.11
N GLY A 8 2.47 -6.17 6.71
CA GLY A 8 1.98 -5.14 7.64
C GLY A 8 3.04 -4.15 8.14
N THR A 9 4.33 -4.40 7.87
CA THR A 9 5.43 -3.47 8.15
C THR A 9 6.35 -3.34 6.93
N LEU A 10 6.99 -2.19 6.76
CA LEU A 10 8.02 -1.96 5.75
C LEU A 10 9.40 -2.32 6.32
N GLN A 11 9.89 -3.51 5.99
CA GLN A 11 11.20 -3.99 6.43
C GLN A 11 11.86 -4.84 5.33
N VAL A 12 13.19 -4.81 5.26
CA VAL A 12 13.97 -5.66 4.36
C VAL A 12 13.68 -7.14 4.64
N GLY A 13 13.43 -7.92 3.59
CA GLY A 13 13.12 -9.35 3.67
C GLY A 13 11.63 -9.67 3.77
N LEU A 14 10.76 -8.66 3.97
CA LEU A 14 9.30 -8.83 3.93
C LEU A 14 8.76 -8.73 2.50
N LYS A 15 7.50 -9.16 2.31
CA LYS A 15 6.85 -9.08 1.01
C LYS A 15 6.59 -7.63 0.61
N ALA A 16 6.89 -7.32 -0.65
CA ALA A 16 6.59 -6.02 -1.26
C ALA A 16 5.11 -5.93 -1.67
N ASP A 17 4.21 -5.92 -0.69
CA ASP A 17 2.79 -5.64 -0.84
C ASP A 17 2.52 -4.21 -0.36
N LEU A 18 2.45 -3.27 -1.30
CA LEU A 18 2.48 -1.84 -1.03
C LEU A 18 1.27 -1.13 -1.63
N LEU A 19 0.75 -0.15 -0.90
CA LEU A 19 -0.25 0.81 -1.36
C LEU A 19 0.36 2.21 -1.31
N LEU A 20 0.48 2.87 -2.46
CA LEU A 20 0.89 4.26 -2.55
C LEU A 20 -0.34 5.16 -2.62
N LEU A 21 -0.46 6.08 -1.67
CA LEU A 21 -1.52 7.07 -1.59
C LEU A 21 -0.94 8.48 -1.78
N GLU A 22 -1.71 9.35 -2.40
CA GLU A 22 -1.45 10.79 -2.41
C GLU A 22 -2.05 11.43 -1.15
N GLY A 23 -1.20 11.84 -0.21
CA GLY A 23 -1.59 12.46 1.06
C GLY A 23 -1.06 11.70 2.29
N ASP A 24 -1.46 12.16 3.48
CA ASP A 24 -1.09 11.54 4.76
C ASP A 24 -2.30 10.84 5.42
N PRO A 25 -2.34 9.50 5.48
CA PRO A 25 -3.45 8.76 6.08
C PRO A 25 -3.55 8.92 7.61
N LEU A 26 -2.51 9.42 8.29
CA LEU A 26 -2.57 9.75 9.71
C LEU A 26 -3.35 11.05 9.96
N GLN A 27 -3.40 11.95 8.97
CA GLN A 27 -4.16 13.20 9.04
C GLN A 27 -5.55 13.06 8.41
N ASP A 28 -5.70 12.22 7.38
CA ASP A 28 -6.98 11.94 6.73
C ASP A 28 -7.13 10.44 6.42
N ILE A 29 -7.86 9.72 7.27
CA ILE A 29 -8.14 8.30 7.07
C ILE A 29 -9.06 8.03 5.86
N THR A 30 -9.78 9.04 5.34
CA THR A 30 -10.71 8.85 4.22
C THR A 30 -9.99 8.59 2.90
N LEU A 31 -8.68 8.84 2.81
CA LEU A 31 -7.85 8.58 1.62
C LEU A 31 -7.96 7.14 1.12
N PHE A 32 -8.16 6.16 2.01
CA PHE A 32 -8.33 4.75 1.62
C PHE A 32 -9.61 4.48 0.81
N GLN A 33 -10.62 5.36 0.93
CA GLN A 33 -11.91 5.26 0.26
C GLN A 33 -11.98 6.07 -1.04
N LYS A 34 -10.91 6.80 -1.38
CA LYS A 34 -10.81 7.71 -2.53
C LYS A 34 -9.94 7.08 -3.63
N PRO A 35 -10.50 6.39 -4.64
CA PRO A 35 -9.71 5.73 -5.69
C PRO A 35 -8.79 6.67 -6.46
N GLU A 36 -9.15 7.95 -6.58
CA GLU A 36 -8.36 9.01 -7.19
C GLU A 36 -7.11 9.39 -6.39
N LYS A 37 -7.07 9.05 -5.10
CA LYS A 37 -5.89 9.22 -4.25
C LYS A 37 -4.98 7.99 -4.24
N ARG A 38 -5.38 6.92 -4.93
CA ARG A 38 -4.62 5.67 -4.99
C ARG A 38 -3.69 5.66 -6.20
N MET A 39 -2.45 6.07 -5.98
CA MET A 39 -1.48 6.23 -7.05
C MET A 39 -0.94 4.91 -7.59
N MET A 40 -0.67 3.94 -6.71
CA MET A 40 -0.08 2.67 -7.12
C MET A 40 -0.43 1.54 -6.16
N ILE A 41 -0.57 0.33 -6.71
CA ILE A 41 -0.64 -0.91 -5.95
C ILE A 41 0.48 -1.83 -6.42
N VAL A 42 1.28 -2.31 -5.48
CA VAL A 42 2.31 -3.32 -5.71
C VAL A 42 1.90 -4.60 -4.97
N GLN A 43 1.89 -5.72 -5.67
CA GLN A 43 1.59 -7.04 -5.10
C GLN A 43 2.74 -8.01 -5.43
N ASN A 44 3.33 -8.60 -4.40
CA ASN A 44 4.53 -9.44 -4.48
C ASN A 44 5.62 -8.82 -5.38
N GLY A 45 5.87 -7.52 -5.21
CA GLY A 45 6.89 -6.77 -5.98
C GLY A 45 6.49 -6.42 -7.42
N LYS A 46 5.27 -6.73 -7.86
CA LYS A 46 4.77 -6.36 -9.20
C LYS A 46 3.77 -5.23 -9.08
N THR A 47 3.94 -4.18 -9.89
CA THR A 47 2.92 -3.13 -10.02
C THR A 47 1.69 -3.70 -10.72
N VAL A 48 0.54 -3.72 -10.04
CA VAL A 48 -0.73 -4.21 -10.59
C VAL A 48 -1.69 -3.09 -10.98
N LEU A 49 -1.51 -1.92 -10.38
CA LEU A 49 -2.23 -0.70 -10.73
C LEU A 49 -1.28 0.48 -10.63
N ARG A 50 -1.31 1.36 -11.62
CA ARG A 50 -0.64 2.65 -11.62
C ARG A 50 -1.56 3.67 -12.28
N GLN A 51 -1.93 4.72 -11.56
CA GLN A 51 -2.53 5.90 -12.17
C GLN A 51 -1.40 6.76 -12.77
N CYS A 52 -1.56 7.17 -14.02
CA CYS A 52 -0.65 8.06 -14.74
C CYS A 52 -1.19 9.49 -14.70
#